data_AF-A0A7G8WG72-F1
#
_entry.id   AF-A0A7G8WG72-F1
#
_cell.length_a   1.000
_cell.length_b   1.000
_cell.length_c   1.000
_cell.angle_alpha   90.00
_cell.angle_beta   90.00
_cell.angle_gamma   90.00
#
_symmetry.space_group_name_H-M   'P 1'
#
loop_
_entity.id
_entity.type
_entity.pdbx_description
1 polymer ?
#
loop_
_entity_poly.entity_id
_entity_poly.type
_entity_poly.pdbx_seq_one_letter_code
_entity_poly.pdbx_strand_id
1 'polypeptide(L)' 'MAPSRLGRVFGGRPVWLGQVLDEPTLSAVAEWLTSAGPGLAPVPEAVRGSVFVPTRPAVR' A
#
# COMPACT_ATOMS: atom_id res chain seq x y z
N MET A 1 1.69 4.36 1.72
CA MET A 1 0.35 4.02 2.25
C MET A 1 0.42 3.61 3.71
N ALA A 2 -0.37 4.26 4.55
CA ALA A 2 -0.49 3.90 5.97
C ALA A 2 -1.66 2.94 6.19
N PRO A 3 -1.52 1.88 7.00
CA PRO A 3 -2.64 1.04 7.39
C PRO A 3 -3.66 1.82 8.24
N SER A 4 -4.90 1.35 8.29
CA SER A 4 -5.91 1.82 9.25
C SER A 4 -5.55 1.40 10.69
N ARG A 5 -6.33 1.83 11.70
CA ARG A 5 -6.14 1.36 13.08
C ARG A 5 -6.34 -0.17 13.17
N LEU A 6 -7.43 -0.66 12.59
CA LEU A 6 -7.73 -2.09 12.56
C LEU A 6 -6.67 -2.86 11.76
N GLY A 7 -6.22 -2.32 10.63
CA GLY A 7 -5.14 -2.93 9.86
C GLY A 7 -3.85 -3.09 10.65
N ARG A 8 -3.48 -2.14 11.50
CA ARG A 8 -2.32 -2.29 12.41
C ARG A 8 -2.48 -3.42 13.42
N VAL A 9 -3.69 -3.59 13.96
CA VAL A 9 -4.00 -4.69 14.92
C VAL A 9 -3.79 -6.04 14.25
N PHE A 10 -4.17 -6.16 12.97
CA PHE A 10 -3.91 -7.36 12.15
C PHE A 10 -2.49 -7.41 11.55
N GLY A 11 -1.54 -6.64 12.11
CA GLY A 11 -0.13 -6.68 11.69
C GLY A 11 0.21 -5.86 10.44
N GLY A 12 -0.74 -5.09 9.91
CA GLY A 12 -0.52 -4.16 8.81
C GLY A 12 0.58 -3.16 9.11
N ARG A 13 1.56 -3.07 8.20
CA ARG A 13 2.68 -2.12 8.25
C ARG A 13 2.52 -1.08 7.13
N PRO A 14 3.13 0.11 7.26
CA PRO A 14 3.20 1.04 6.14
C PRO A 14 3.81 0.38 4.90
N VAL A 15 3.17 0.56 3.76
CA VAL A 15 3.63 0.07 2.45
C VAL A 15 4.09 1.25 1.63
N TRP A 16 5.34 1.24 1.16
CA TRP A 16 5.88 2.30 0.33
C TRP A 16 5.73 1.92 -1.14
N LEU A 17 5.14 2.83 -1.90
CA LEU A 17 4.83 2.63 -3.31
C LEU A 17 5.63 3.64 -4.15
N GLY A 18 6.30 3.16 -5.18
CA GLY A 18 6.99 3.96 -6.19
C GLY A 18 6.44 3.67 -7.58
N GLN A 19 6.70 4.56 -8.54
CA GLN A 19 6.33 4.36 -9.95
C GLN A 19 4.83 4.07 -10.20
N VAL A 20 3.93 4.62 -9.37
CA VAL A 20 2.48 4.60 -9.61
C VAL A 20 2.15 5.73 -10.59
N LEU A 21 2.49 5.52 -11.87
CA LEU A 21 2.46 6.55 -12.91
C LEU A 21 1.48 6.23 -14.05
N ASP A 22 0.98 5.01 -14.10
CA ASP A 22 -0.04 4.57 -15.04
C ASP A 22 -1.40 4.40 -14.36
N GLU A 23 -2.46 4.53 -15.17
CA GLU A 23 -3.84 4.47 -14.71
C GLU A 23 -4.20 3.11 -14.06
N PRO A 24 -3.83 1.95 -14.64
CA PRO A 24 -4.12 0.65 -14.03
C PRO A 24 -3.53 0.51 -12.62
N THR A 25 -2.27 0.90 -12.43
CA THR A 25 -1.62 0.83 -11.12
C THR A 25 -2.26 1.80 -10.13
N LEU A 26 -2.62 3.01 -10.57
CA LEU A 26 -3.31 3.99 -9.73
C LEU A 26 -4.70 3.48 -9.28
N SER A 27 -5.48 2.94 -10.20
CA SER A 27 -6.81 2.41 -9.92
C SER A 27 -6.75 1.21 -8.97
N ALA A 28 -5.78 0.31 -9.14
CA ALA A 28 -5.55 -0.79 -8.20
C ALA A 28 -5.19 -0.30 -6.78
N VAL A 29 -4.45 0.80 -6.64
CA VAL A 29 -4.18 1.43 -5.34
C VAL A 29 -5.46 1.99 -4.72
N ALA A 30 -6.29 2.67 -5.51
CA ALA A 30 -7.56 3.23 -5.05
C ALA A 30 -8.53 2.13 -4.57
N GLU A 31 -8.67 1.06 -5.35
CA GLU A 31 -9.48 -0.12 -4.98
C GLU A 31 -8.96 -0.81 -3.73
N TRP A 32 -7.65 -0.90 -3.57
CA TRP A 32 -7.07 -1.49 -2.36
C TRP A 32 -7.39 -0.66 -1.12
N LEU A 33 -7.34 0.68 -1.23
CA LEU A 33 -7.69 1.60 -0.15
C LEU A 33 -9.17 1.47 0.26
N THR A 34 -10.08 1.35 -0.70
CA THR A 34 -11.51 1.16 -0.42
C THR A 34 -11.80 -0.24 0.12
N SER A 35 -10.99 -1.24 -0.24
CA SER A 35 -11.03 -2.61 0.29
C SER A 35 -10.33 -2.75 1.67
N ALA A 36 -10.34 -1.71 2.49
CA ALA A 36 -9.72 -1.61 3.83
C ALA A 36 -8.17 -1.57 3.89
N GLY A 37 -7.47 -1.86 2.80
CA GLY A 37 -6.05 -1.60 2.62
C GLY A 37 -5.09 -2.53 3.38
N PRO A 38 -3.84 -2.08 3.65
CA PRO A 38 -2.77 -2.91 4.16
C PRO A 38 -3.09 -3.54 5.53
N GLY A 39 -2.88 -4.84 5.63
CA GLY A 39 -3.16 -5.65 6.83
C GLY A 39 -4.58 -6.19 6.90
N LEU A 40 -5.50 -5.74 6.03
CA LEU A 40 -6.88 -6.25 5.94
C LEU A 40 -7.21 -6.81 4.56
N ALA A 41 -6.59 -6.29 3.50
CA ALA A 41 -6.64 -6.83 2.15
C ALA A 41 -5.24 -7.14 1.62
N PRO A 42 -5.09 -8.20 0.80
CA PRO A 42 -3.80 -8.52 0.18
C PRO A 42 -3.35 -7.39 -0.76
N VAL A 43 -2.04 -7.27 -0.95
CA VAL A 43 -1.48 -6.36 -1.95
C VAL A 43 -1.94 -6.83 -3.35
N PRO A 44 -2.62 -5.98 -4.15
CA PRO A 44 -3.03 -6.33 -5.51
C PRO A 44 -1.82 -6.63 -6.39
N GLU A 45 -1.96 -7.57 -7.34
CA GLU A 45 -0.86 -7.95 -8.25
C GLU A 45 -0.31 -6.75 -9.02
N ALA A 46 -1.20 -5.91 -9.57
CA ALA A 46 -0.84 -4.70 -10.30
C ALA A 46 0.00 -3.70 -9.48
N VAL A 47 -0.09 -3.75 -8.15
CA VAL A 47 0.66 -2.86 -7.23
C VAL A 47 1.96 -3.50 -6.75
N ARG A 48 2.15 -4.83 -6.89
CA ARG A 48 3.30 -5.54 -6.30
C ARG A 48 4.64 -5.03 -6.82
N GLY A 49 4.74 -4.74 -8.11
CA GLY A 49 5.96 -4.18 -8.72
C GLY A 49 6.32 -2.78 -8.21
N SER A 50 5.35 -2.05 -7.67
CA SER A 50 5.53 -0.72 -7.10
C SER A 50 5.96 -0.74 -5.63
N VAL A 51 5.90 -1.88 -4.95
CA VAL A 51 6.25 -1.98 -3.53
C VAL A 51 7.77 -1.97 -3.36
N PHE A 52 8.27 -1.06 -2.51
CA PHE A 52 9.69 -1.03 -2.16
C PHE A 52 9.91 -0.82 -0.66
N VAL A 53 11.13 -1.15 -0.20
CA VAL A 53 11.57 -0.83 1.17
C VAL A 53 12.45 0.41 1.09
N PRO A 54 12.04 1.55 1.67
CA PRO A 54 12.87 2.74 1.66
C PRO A 54 14.08 2.51 2.56
N THR A 55 15.26 2.85 2.06
CA THR A 55 16.54 2.74 2.80
C THR A 55 16.70 3.79 3.90
N ARG A 56 15.84 4.82 3.89
CA ARG A 56 15.73 5.83 4.94
C ARG A 56 14.25 5.98 5.34
N PRO A 57 13.90 5.98 6.63
CA PRO A 57 12.54 6.28 7.04
C PRO A 57 12.13 7.65 6.49
N ALA A 58 10.93 7.74 5.92
CA ALA A 58 10.39 9.04 5.56
C ALA A 58 10.33 9.90 6.82
N VAL A 59 10.86 11.12 6.73
CA VAL A 59 10.74 12.11 7.80
C VAL A 59 9.25 12.40 8.00
N ARG A 60 8.78 12.29 9.23
CA ARG A 60 7.37 12.48 9.60
C ARG A 60 6.95 13.93 9.48
#